data_AF-A0A2D0Y5Z6-F1
#
_entry.id   AF-A0A2D0Y5Z6-F1
#
_cell.length_a   1.000
_cell.length_b   1.000
_cell.length_c   1.000
_cell.angle_alpha   90.00
_cell.angle_beta   90.00
_cell.angle_gamma   90.00
#
_symmetry.space_group_name_H-M   'P 1'
#
loop_
_entity.id
_entity.type
_entity.pdbx_description
1 polymer ?
#
loop_
_entity_poly.entity_id
_entity_poly.type
_entity_poly.pdbx_seq_one_letter_code
_entity_poly.pdbx_strand_id
1 'polypeptide(L)'
;SSACEGLCKWVRAMEVYDRVAKVVAPKRERLREAEGLLDIQMQKLNTKRAELKTLMDRLQALNDEFEEMNNRKKELEDNIEICSQKLIRAEKLISGLGGEKERWTEAARLLGIRYTDLTGDTLLSSGTVAYLGAFTVDYRLQCQQKWLALCKEK
;
A
#
# COMPACT_ATOMS: atom_id res chain seq x y z
N SER A 1 -38.07 52.38 81.32
CA SER A 1 -39.06 51.85 80.37
C SER A 1 -38.33 51.06 79.30
N SER A 2 -38.59 49.76 79.18
CA SER A 2 -37.97 48.85 78.21
C SER A 2 -38.15 49.32 76.76
N ALA A 3 -39.26 50.01 76.46
CA ALA A 3 -39.53 50.62 75.17
C ALA A 3 -38.55 51.76 74.82
N CYS A 4 -38.13 52.59 75.80
CA CYS A 4 -37.16 53.65 75.58
C CYS A 4 -35.74 53.11 75.29
N GLU A 5 -35.35 52.03 75.95
CA GLU A 5 -34.03 51.40 75.74
C GLU A 5 -33.91 50.80 74.33
N GLY A 6 -34.98 50.16 73.85
CA GLY A 6 -35.06 49.65 72.48
C GLY A 6 -34.91 50.75 71.43
N LEU A 7 -35.56 51.89 71.64
CA LEU A 7 -35.47 53.04 70.75
C LEU A 7 -34.05 53.64 70.72
N CYS A 8 -33.39 53.81 71.87
CA CYS A 8 -32.02 54.32 71.90
C CYS A 8 -31.01 53.38 71.22
N LYS A 9 -31.18 52.06 71.38
CA LYS A 9 -30.36 51.06 70.66
C LYS A 9 -30.58 51.13 69.15
N TRP A 10 -31.83 51.29 68.72
CA TRP A 10 -32.17 51.43 67.30
C TRP A 10 -31.58 52.70 66.68
N VAL A 11 -31.69 53.85 67.37
CA VAL A 11 -31.10 55.13 66.90
C VAL A 11 -29.57 55.01 66.79
N ARG A 12 -28.91 54.40 67.78
CA ARG A 12 -27.46 54.19 67.74
C ARG A 12 -27.05 53.21 66.63
N ALA A 13 -27.82 52.16 66.39
CA ALA A 13 -27.59 51.24 65.27
C ALA A 13 -27.77 51.94 63.92
N MET A 14 -28.73 52.87 63.82
CA MET A 14 -28.97 53.64 62.59
C MET A 14 -27.84 54.64 62.29
N GLU A 15 -27.26 55.29 63.30
CA GLU A 15 -26.09 56.18 63.14
C GLU A 15 -24.85 55.40 62.69
N VAL A 16 -24.57 54.25 63.32
CA VAL A 16 -23.44 53.39 62.95
C VAL A 16 -23.64 52.86 61.52
N TYR A 17 -24.87 52.45 61.18
CA TYR A 17 -25.21 52.01 59.83
C TYR A 17 -24.97 53.12 58.80
N ASP A 18 -25.43 54.36 59.04
CA ASP A 18 -25.21 55.49 58.12
C ASP A 18 -23.71 55.75 57.87
N ARG A 19 -22.89 55.76 58.94
CA ARG A 19 -21.45 55.96 58.83
C ARG A 19 -20.77 54.86 58.02
N VAL A 20 -21.15 53.60 58.25
CA VAL A 20 -20.60 52.45 57.51
C VAL A 20 -21.11 52.43 56.07
N ALA A 21 -22.39 52.73 55.84
CA ALA A 21 -23.00 52.76 54.51
C ALA A 21 -22.30 53.76 53.60
N LYS A 22 -21.92 54.95 54.10
CA LYS A 22 -21.14 55.94 53.34
C LYS A 22 -19.78 55.43 52.86
N VAL A 23 -19.12 54.55 53.62
CA VAL A 23 -17.82 53.96 53.26
C VAL A 23 -17.98 52.70 52.38
N VAL A 24 -19.04 51.92 52.61
CA VAL A 24 -19.28 50.65 51.92
C VAL A 24 -19.96 50.84 50.57
N ALA A 25 -20.86 51.83 50.42
CA ALA A 25 -21.53 52.14 49.16
C ALA A 25 -20.55 52.33 47.97
N PRO A 26 -19.49 53.16 48.04
CA PRO A 26 -18.55 53.32 46.93
C PRO A 26 -17.66 52.08 46.71
N LYS A 27 -17.52 51.19 47.70
CA LYS A 27 -16.83 49.90 47.52
C LYS A 27 -17.72 48.89 46.80
N ARG A 28 -19.00 48.85 47.15
CA ARG A 28 -20.00 48.01 46.47
C ARG A 28 -20.19 48.42 45.01
N GLU A 29 -20.19 49.71 44.73
CA GLU A 29 -20.30 50.19 43.34
C GLU A 29 -19.08 49.79 42.51
N ARG A 30 -17.86 50.03 43.02
CA ARG A 30 -16.62 49.59 42.34
C ARG A 30 -16.53 48.08 42.17
N LEU A 31 -17.01 47.31 43.16
CA LEU A 31 -17.08 45.86 43.06
C LEU A 31 -18.02 45.46 41.91
N ARG A 32 -19.21 46.05 41.85
CA ARG A 32 -20.20 45.81 40.80
C ARG A 32 -19.65 46.12 39.40
N GLU A 33 -18.94 47.23 39.25
CA GLU A 33 -18.28 47.60 37.99
C GLU A 33 -17.19 46.59 37.60
N ALA A 34 -16.34 46.18 38.54
CA ALA A 34 -15.27 45.20 38.30
C ALA A 34 -15.83 43.80 37.98
N GLU A 35 -16.88 43.37 38.67
CA GLU A 35 -17.58 42.11 38.40
C GLU A 35 -18.24 42.13 37.01
N GLY A 36 -18.86 43.25 36.62
CA GLY A 36 -19.42 43.42 35.28
C GLY A 36 -18.35 43.37 34.18
N LEU A 37 -17.20 44.04 34.38
CA LEU A 37 -16.08 43.96 33.46
C LEU A 37 -15.51 42.54 33.37
N LEU A 38 -15.38 41.86 34.50
CA LEU A 38 -14.89 40.48 34.57
C LEU A 38 -15.79 39.54 33.78
N ASP A 39 -17.11 39.65 33.94
CA ASP A 39 -18.08 38.83 33.20
C ASP A 39 -17.95 39.03 31.68
N ILE A 40 -17.85 40.28 31.21
CA ILE A 40 -17.64 40.58 29.79
C ILE A 40 -16.35 39.94 29.26
N GLN A 41 -15.25 40.01 30.02
CA GLN A 41 -13.98 39.41 29.60
C GLN A 41 -14.02 37.88 29.64
N MET A 42 -14.69 37.28 30.63
CA MET A 42 -14.88 35.84 30.68
C MET A 42 -15.72 35.33 29.51
N GLN A 43 -16.77 36.05 29.13
CA GLN A 43 -17.57 35.73 27.94
C GLN A 43 -16.70 35.75 26.67
N LYS A 44 -15.91 36.81 26.46
CA LYS A 44 -14.97 36.91 25.33
C LYS A 44 -13.91 35.81 25.32
N LEU A 45 -13.38 35.45 26.50
CA LEU A 45 -12.40 34.38 26.62
C LEU A 45 -13.02 33.03 26.24
N ASN A 46 -14.24 32.76 26.71
CA ASN A 46 -14.93 31.51 26.45
C ASN A 46 -15.32 31.36 24.97
N THR A 47 -15.76 32.44 24.31
CA THR A 47 -16.01 32.41 22.86
C THR A 47 -14.73 32.10 22.08
N LYS A 48 -13.61 32.75 22.42
CA LYS A 48 -12.32 32.49 21.75
C LYS A 48 -11.79 31.09 22.03
N ARG A 49 -11.97 30.56 23.23
CA ARG A 49 -11.62 29.16 23.55
C ARG A 49 -12.47 28.17 22.76
N ALA A 50 -13.76 28.44 22.59
CA ALA A 50 -14.65 27.61 21.78
C ALA A 50 -14.23 27.63 20.30
N GLU A 51 -13.97 28.80 19.74
CA GLU A 51 -13.43 28.95 18.37
C GLU A 51 -12.11 28.17 18.21
N LEU A 52 -11.16 28.35 19.12
CA LEU A 52 -9.88 27.63 19.10
C LEU A 52 -10.09 26.12 19.10
N LYS A 53 -10.97 25.62 19.98
CA LYS A 53 -11.27 24.19 20.06
C LYS A 53 -11.80 23.67 18.73
N THR A 54 -12.75 24.37 18.10
CA THR A 54 -13.29 23.94 16.80
C THR A 54 -12.23 23.91 15.70
N LEU A 55 -11.25 24.82 15.73
CA LEU A 55 -10.15 24.83 14.77
C LEU A 55 -9.17 23.69 15.04
N MET A 56 -8.83 23.43 16.30
CA MET A 56 -7.96 22.32 16.68
C MET A 56 -8.58 20.97 16.31
N ASP A 57 -9.88 20.78 16.56
CA ASP A 57 -10.60 19.56 16.20
C ASP A 57 -10.60 19.34 14.68
N ARG A 58 -10.81 20.41 13.89
CA ARG A 58 -10.72 20.34 12.41
C ARG A 58 -9.31 20.05 11.92
N LEU A 59 -8.31 20.67 12.53
CA LEU A 59 -6.91 20.45 12.17
C LEU A 59 -6.49 19.01 12.45
N GLN A 60 -6.93 18.46 13.59
CA GLN A 60 -6.65 17.07 13.92
C GLN A 60 -7.30 16.12 12.91
N ALA A 61 -8.58 16.32 12.58
CA ALA A 61 -9.26 15.51 11.57
C ALA A 61 -8.56 15.56 10.20
N LEU A 62 -8.09 16.73 9.79
CA LEU A 62 -7.36 16.88 8.53
C LEU A 62 -5.98 16.20 8.57
N ASN A 63 -5.29 16.25 9.70
CA ASN A 63 -4.02 15.52 9.87
C ASN A 63 -4.24 14.00 9.84
N ASP A 64 -5.29 13.51 10.49
CA ASP A 64 -5.63 12.08 10.50
C ASP A 64 -5.94 11.59 9.07
N GLU A 65 -6.75 12.35 8.32
CA GLU A 65 -7.05 12.05 6.90
C GLU A 65 -5.79 12.11 6.02
N PHE A 66 -4.92 13.10 6.27
CA PHE A 66 -3.66 13.23 5.54
C PHE A 66 -2.73 12.03 5.78
N GLU A 67 -2.59 11.58 7.03
CA GLU A 67 -1.79 10.40 7.36
C GLU A 67 -2.37 9.13 6.72
N GLU A 68 -3.69 8.94 6.76
CA GLU A 68 -4.37 7.81 6.10
C GLU A 68 -4.10 7.81 4.59
N MET A 69 -4.27 8.96 3.92
CA MET A 69 -4.05 9.08 2.48
C MET A 69 -2.57 8.87 2.12
N ASN A 70 -1.65 9.33 2.95
CA ASN A 70 -0.22 9.14 2.71
C ASN A 70 0.19 7.65 2.87
N ASN A 71 -0.40 6.95 3.84
CA ASN A 71 -0.21 5.51 3.99
C ASN A 71 -0.76 4.76 2.77
N ARG A 72 -1.98 5.09 2.34
CA ARG A 72 -2.60 4.49 1.15
C ARG A 72 -1.79 4.76 -0.12
N LYS A 73 -1.25 5.98 -0.27
CA LYS A 73 -0.36 6.32 -1.38
C LYS A 73 0.86 5.41 -1.39
N LYS A 74 1.52 5.23 -0.23
CA LYS A 74 2.71 4.39 -0.11
C LYS A 74 2.41 2.93 -0.45
N GLU A 75 1.30 2.39 0.05
CA GLU A 75 0.85 1.03 -0.29
C GLU A 75 0.63 0.86 -1.80
N LEU A 76 0.06 1.86 -2.48
CA LEU A 76 -0.12 1.84 -3.92
C LEU A 76 1.21 1.89 -4.67
N GLU A 77 2.15 2.74 -4.24
CA GLU A 77 3.51 2.82 -4.80
C GLU A 77 4.25 1.49 -4.68
N ASP A 78 4.20 0.85 -3.49
CA ASP A 78 4.81 -0.46 -3.26
C ASP A 78 4.19 -1.55 -4.15
N ASN A 79 2.85 -1.54 -4.31
CA ASN A 79 2.16 -2.48 -5.18
C ASN A 79 2.51 -2.29 -6.67
N ILE A 80 2.66 -1.04 -7.11
CA ILE A 80 3.09 -0.71 -8.48
C ILE A 80 4.51 -1.24 -8.71
N GLU A 81 5.42 -1.05 -7.76
CA GLU A 81 6.78 -1.54 -7.86
C GLU A 81 6.82 -3.07 -7.99
N ILE A 82 6.11 -3.78 -7.10
CA ILE A 82 6.02 -5.24 -7.13
C ILE A 82 5.45 -5.73 -8.47
N CYS A 83 4.40 -5.08 -8.98
CA CYS A 83 3.78 -5.43 -10.25
C CYS A 83 4.75 -5.21 -11.43
N SER A 84 5.45 -4.08 -11.45
CA SER A 84 6.46 -3.76 -12.45
C SER A 84 7.59 -4.81 -12.47
N GLN A 85 8.10 -5.18 -11.30
CA GLN A 85 9.12 -6.22 -11.19
C GLN A 85 8.61 -7.59 -11.68
N LYS A 86 7.35 -7.93 -11.38
CA LYS A 86 6.72 -9.16 -11.88
C LYS A 86 6.59 -9.15 -13.40
N LEU A 87 6.21 -8.01 -14.00
CA LEU A 87 6.14 -7.85 -15.45
C LEU A 87 7.51 -8.04 -16.11
N ILE A 88 8.56 -7.41 -15.59
CA ILE A 88 9.93 -7.56 -16.12
C ILE A 88 10.38 -9.03 -16.07
N ARG A 89 10.07 -9.74 -14.97
CA ARG A 89 10.39 -11.17 -14.85
C ARG A 89 9.60 -12.02 -15.84
N ALA A 90 8.31 -11.75 -16.00
CA ALA A 90 7.45 -12.45 -16.95
C ALA A 90 7.92 -12.23 -18.39
N GLU A 91 8.28 -11.01 -18.76
CA GLU A 91 8.82 -10.68 -20.09
C GLU A 91 10.13 -11.44 -20.36
N LYS A 92 11.07 -11.45 -19.40
CA LYS A 92 12.31 -12.23 -19.52
C LYS A 92 12.04 -13.72 -19.72
N LEU A 93 11.09 -14.28 -18.98
CA LEU A 93 10.69 -15.69 -19.14
C LEU A 93 10.08 -15.93 -20.53
N ILE A 94 9.15 -15.09 -20.98
CA ILE A 94 8.52 -15.24 -22.29
C ILE A 94 9.56 -15.13 -23.41
N SER A 95 10.46 -14.15 -23.32
CA SER A 95 11.54 -13.96 -24.29
C SER A 95 12.50 -15.15 -24.32
N GLY A 96 12.91 -15.66 -23.15
CA GLY A 96 13.79 -16.83 -23.05
C GLY A 96 13.13 -18.13 -23.54
N LEU A 97 11.88 -18.38 -23.14
CA LEU A 97 11.14 -19.59 -23.49
C LEU A 97 10.61 -19.58 -24.94
N GLY A 98 10.45 -18.40 -25.56
CA GLY A 98 9.95 -18.29 -26.93
C GLY A 98 10.81 -19.05 -27.93
N GLY A 99 12.14 -18.86 -27.87
CA GLY A 99 13.09 -19.59 -28.71
C GLY A 99 13.21 -21.07 -28.32
N GLU A 100 13.11 -21.40 -27.04
CA GLU A 100 13.13 -22.80 -26.59
C GLU A 100 11.92 -23.59 -27.07
N LYS A 101 10.73 -22.98 -27.09
CA LYS A 101 9.51 -23.60 -27.62
C LYS A 101 9.70 -24.01 -29.08
N GLU A 102 10.19 -23.11 -29.92
CA GLU A 102 10.44 -23.40 -31.33
C GLU A 102 11.48 -24.52 -31.47
N ARG A 103 12.60 -24.43 -30.73
CA ARG A 103 13.65 -25.44 -30.73
C ARG A 103 13.15 -26.83 -30.31
N TRP A 104 12.35 -26.91 -29.25
CA TRP A 104 11.80 -28.19 -28.78
C TRP A 104 10.74 -28.74 -29.73
N THR A 105 9.95 -27.87 -30.35
CA THR A 105 8.97 -28.28 -31.36
C THR A 105 9.68 -28.89 -32.58
N GLU A 106 10.74 -28.23 -33.05
CA GLU A 106 11.53 -28.73 -34.18
C GLU A 106 12.31 -30.01 -33.81
N ALA A 107 12.90 -30.05 -32.61
CA ALA A 107 13.58 -31.25 -32.12
C ALA A 107 12.62 -32.45 -32.04
N ALA A 108 11.40 -32.25 -31.53
CA ALA A 108 10.38 -33.29 -31.47
C ALA A 108 9.97 -33.77 -32.87
N ARG A 109 9.80 -32.85 -33.83
CA ARG A 109 9.51 -33.18 -35.24
C ARG A 109 10.62 -34.03 -35.86
N LEU A 110 11.88 -33.61 -35.71
CA LEU A 110 13.05 -34.34 -36.21
C LEU A 110 13.19 -35.71 -35.54
N LEU A 111 12.89 -35.81 -34.24
CA LEU A 111 12.89 -37.09 -33.53
C LEU A 111 11.82 -38.04 -34.07
N GLY A 112 10.64 -37.52 -34.42
CA GLY A 112 9.56 -38.32 -35.03
C GLY A 112 9.97 -38.94 -36.36
N ILE A 113 10.63 -38.15 -37.23
CA ILE A 113 11.19 -38.66 -38.50
C ILE A 113 12.29 -39.69 -38.24
N ARG A 114 13.22 -39.39 -37.33
CA ARG A 114 14.29 -40.33 -36.99
C ARG A 114 13.74 -41.63 -36.42
N TYR A 115 12.66 -41.58 -35.66
CA TYR A 115 12.01 -42.75 -35.08
C TYR A 115 11.46 -43.69 -36.15
N THR A 116 10.88 -43.17 -37.23
CA THR A 116 10.42 -44.00 -38.35
C THR A 116 11.59 -44.60 -39.12
N ASP A 117 12.63 -43.81 -39.36
CA ASP A 117 13.76 -44.21 -40.22
C ASP A 117 14.77 -45.12 -39.50
N LEU A 118 14.80 -45.09 -38.17
CA LEU A 118 15.80 -45.77 -37.32
C LEU A 118 15.94 -47.27 -37.61
N THR A 119 14.83 -47.95 -37.89
CA THR A 119 14.83 -49.40 -38.13
C THR A 119 15.59 -49.74 -39.42
N GLY A 120 15.32 -49.01 -40.50
CA GLY A 120 16.02 -49.14 -41.78
C GLY A 120 17.49 -48.74 -41.68
N ASP A 121 17.77 -47.60 -41.03
CA ASP A 121 19.14 -47.11 -40.81
C ASP A 121 20.00 -48.12 -40.02
N THR A 122 19.43 -48.72 -38.98
CA THR A 122 20.11 -49.73 -38.17
C THR A 122 20.38 -51.01 -38.97
N LEU A 123 19.42 -51.46 -39.79
CA LEU A 123 19.57 -52.62 -40.65
C LEU A 123 20.67 -52.41 -41.71
N LEU A 124 20.64 -51.28 -42.43
CA LEU A 124 21.64 -50.94 -43.45
C LEU A 124 23.04 -50.75 -42.84
N SER A 125 23.14 -50.09 -41.70
CA SER A 125 24.41 -49.86 -41.01
C SER A 125 25.03 -51.17 -40.52
N SER A 126 24.24 -52.01 -39.85
CA SER A 126 24.71 -53.32 -39.37
C SER A 126 25.13 -54.24 -40.51
N GLY A 127 24.34 -54.31 -41.61
CA GLY A 127 24.68 -55.08 -42.80
C GLY A 127 25.96 -54.59 -43.48
N THR A 128 26.17 -53.27 -43.55
CA THR A 128 27.40 -52.69 -44.10
C THR A 128 28.61 -53.10 -43.27
N VAL A 129 28.55 -52.96 -41.95
CA VAL A 129 29.67 -53.31 -41.05
C VAL A 129 29.98 -54.80 -41.10
N ALA A 130 28.95 -55.66 -41.14
CA ALA A 130 29.11 -57.11 -41.11
C ALA A 130 29.64 -57.70 -42.43
N TYR A 131 29.13 -57.26 -43.58
CA TYR A 131 29.34 -57.96 -44.85
C TYR A 131 30.20 -57.21 -45.87
N LEU A 132 30.25 -55.87 -45.79
CA LEU A 132 30.86 -55.06 -46.85
C LEU A 132 32.34 -54.73 -46.59
N GLY A 133 32.91 -55.12 -45.45
CA GLY A 133 34.27 -54.72 -45.03
C GLY A 133 35.40 -55.05 -46.02
N ALA A 134 35.33 -56.21 -46.69
CA ALA A 134 36.39 -56.70 -47.59
C ALA A 134 36.32 -56.15 -49.03
N PHE A 135 35.29 -55.38 -49.37
CA PHE A 135 35.03 -54.92 -50.73
C PHE A 135 35.50 -53.48 -50.99
N THR A 136 35.73 -53.15 -52.26
CA THR A 136 36.10 -51.81 -52.72
C THR A 136 34.97 -50.81 -52.52
N VAL A 137 35.31 -49.52 -52.41
CA VAL A 137 34.35 -48.44 -52.16
C VAL A 137 33.19 -48.44 -53.17
N ASP A 138 33.48 -48.59 -54.46
CA ASP A 138 32.47 -48.59 -55.52
C ASP A 138 31.46 -49.74 -55.37
N TYR A 139 31.95 -50.94 -55.02
CA TYR A 139 31.08 -52.09 -54.80
C TYR A 139 30.20 -51.90 -53.56
N ARG A 140 30.76 -51.35 -52.47
CA ARG A 140 30.00 -51.04 -51.25
C ARG A 140 28.86 -50.06 -51.51
N LEU A 141 29.11 -48.99 -52.26
CA LEU A 141 28.11 -47.98 -52.62
C LEU A 141 26.95 -48.60 -53.43
N GLN A 142 27.27 -49.46 -54.41
CA GLN A 142 26.24 -50.14 -55.20
C GLN A 142 25.37 -51.06 -54.33
N CYS A 143 25.98 -51.83 -53.42
CA CYS A 143 25.23 -52.69 -52.50
C CYS A 143 24.33 -51.87 -51.56
N GLN A 144 24.84 -50.78 -50.97
CA GLN A 144 24.08 -49.91 -50.10
C GLN A 144 22.88 -49.27 -50.81
N GLN A 145 23.04 -48.80 -52.05
CA GLN A 145 21.93 -48.25 -52.84
C GLN A 145 20.85 -49.29 -53.12
N LYS A 146 21.23 -50.53 -53.47
CA LYS A 146 20.27 -51.62 -53.69
C LYS A 146 19.54 -51.99 -52.41
N TRP A 147 20.24 -52.10 -51.29
CA TRP A 147 19.64 -52.43 -50.00
C TRP A 147 18.71 -51.32 -49.50
N LEU A 148 19.07 -50.06 -49.72
CA LEU A 148 18.20 -48.91 -49.43
C LEU A 148 16.91 -48.94 -50.24
N ALA A 149 16.98 -49.27 -51.53
CA ALA A 149 15.79 -49.40 -52.37
C ALA A 149 14.84 -50.49 -51.85
N LEU A 150 15.39 -51.66 -51.48
CA LEU A 150 14.62 -52.76 -50.90
C LEU A 150 13.96 -52.38 -49.55
N CYS A 151 14.64 -51.58 -48.73
CA CYS A 151 14.10 -51.13 -47.44
C CYS A 151 12.97 -50.10 -47.59
N LYS A 152 12.88 -49.41 -48.73
CA LYS A 152 11.80 -48.44 -49.02
C LYS A 152 10.58 -49.07 -49.70
N GLU A 153 10.74 -50.29 -50.22
CA GLU A 153 9.69 -51.01 -50.97
C GLU A 153 8.72 -51.78 -50.04
N LYS A 154 9.07 -51.90 -48.75
CA LYS A 154 8.27 -52.54 -47.69
C LYS A 154 7.91 -51.55 -46.60
#